data_AF-A0A6N3EG24-F1
#
_entry.id   AF-A0A6N3EG24-F1
#
_cell.length_a   1.000
_cell.length_b   1.000
_cell.length_c   1.000
_cell.angle_alpha   90.00
_cell.angle_beta   90.00
_cell.angle_gamma   90.00
#
_symmetry.space_group_name_H-M   'P 1'
#
loop_
_entity.id
_entity.type
_entity.pdbx_description
1 polymer ?
#
loop_
_entity_poly.entity_id
_entity_poly.type
_entity_poly.pdbx_seq_one_letter_code
_entity_poly.pdbx_strand_id
1 'polypeptide(L)'
;MPKIRLSRTSKGANKLRAYRVLIDDKYVGVIHRNQTKEFDVDFGEHTIQCTIDWERSNHITVDIQDDLEELEVIAKGVFESAIRAIFPFDGRDKYLTLSKKSK
;
A
#
# COMPACT_ATOMS: atom_id res chain seq x y z
N MET A 1 11.30 -19.18 -0.53
CA MET A 1 10.91 -17.94 -1.22
C MET A 1 10.60 -16.94 -0.13
N PRO A 2 11.31 -15.82 -0.08
CA PRO A 2 11.01 -14.78 0.89
C PRO A 2 9.65 -14.16 0.60
N LYS A 3 9.06 -13.52 1.61
CA LYS A 3 7.68 -13.04 1.56
C LYS A 3 7.56 -11.60 2.00
N ILE A 4 6.69 -10.87 1.31
CA ILE A 4 6.20 -9.56 1.75
C ILE A 4 4.83 -9.76 2.39
N ARG A 5 4.72 -9.46 3.68
CA ARG A 5 3.47 -9.46 4.41
C ARG A 5 2.88 -8.06 4.43
N LEU A 6 1.83 -7.84 3.64
CA LEU A 6 1.10 -6.57 3.60
C LEU A 6 -0.14 -6.65 4.48
N SER A 7 -0.31 -5.69 5.38
CA SER A 7 -1.51 -5.55 6.22
C SER A 7 -2.25 -4.27 5.89
N ARG A 8 -3.58 -4.34 5.80
CA ARG A 8 -4.44 -3.17 5.63
C ARG A 8 -5.27 -2.91 6.88
N THR A 9 -5.07 -1.74 7.48
CA THR A 9 -5.80 -1.36 8.69
C THR A 9 -7.28 -1.08 8.45
N SER A 10 -8.05 -1.02 9.54
CA SER A 10 -9.47 -0.67 9.52
C SER A 10 -9.76 0.81 9.26
N LYS A 11 -8.70 1.63 9.30
CA LYS A 11 -8.73 3.10 9.33
C LYS A 11 -8.64 3.69 7.90
N GLY A 12 -9.07 4.95 7.77
CA GLY A 12 -9.04 5.69 6.51
C GLY A 12 -10.34 5.63 5.69
N ALA A 13 -10.33 6.37 4.57
CA ALA A 13 -11.40 6.37 3.58
C ALA A 13 -11.46 5.05 2.78
N ASN A 14 -12.38 4.93 1.82
CA ASN A 14 -12.46 3.80 0.88
C ASN A 14 -12.61 2.41 1.55
N LYS A 15 -13.29 2.34 2.71
CA LYS A 15 -13.47 1.13 3.53
C LYS A 15 -14.02 -0.09 2.79
N LEU A 16 -14.85 0.13 1.76
CA LEU A 16 -15.49 -0.94 0.98
C LEU A 16 -14.68 -1.36 -0.25
N ARG A 17 -13.71 -0.56 -0.72
CA ARG A 17 -12.87 -0.89 -1.88
C ARG A 17 -11.70 -1.74 -1.46
N ALA A 18 -11.34 -2.74 -2.27
CA ALA A 18 -10.08 -3.46 -2.14
C ALA A 18 -8.93 -2.63 -2.75
N TYR A 19 -7.73 -2.71 -2.18
CA TYR A 19 -6.55 -2.04 -2.75
C TYR A 19 -5.81 -3.04 -3.62
N ARG A 20 -5.52 -2.65 -4.86
CA ARG A 20 -4.66 -3.42 -5.76
C ARG A 20 -3.22 -3.26 -5.29
N VAL A 21 -2.51 -4.38 -5.18
CA VAL A 21 -1.12 -4.45 -4.77
C VAL A 21 -0.28 -4.63 -6.01
N LEU A 22 0.73 -3.78 -6.16
CA LEU A 22 1.75 -3.86 -7.19
C LEU A 22 3.11 -4.08 -6.53
N ILE A 23 3.86 -5.02 -7.07
CA ILE A 23 5.27 -5.27 -6.75
C ILE A 23 6.04 -5.18 -8.06
N ASP A 24 7.04 -4.31 -8.12
CA ASP A 24 7.80 -3.98 -9.33
C ASP A 24 6.89 -3.62 -10.51
N ASP A 25 5.91 -2.75 -10.25
CA ASP A 25 4.86 -2.32 -11.17
C ASP A 25 3.95 -3.44 -11.72
N LYS A 26 4.11 -4.69 -11.24
CA LYS A 26 3.26 -5.82 -11.62
C LYS A 26 2.15 -6.01 -10.60
N TYR A 27 0.92 -6.11 -11.08
CA TYR A 27 -0.22 -6.45 -10.24
C TYR A 27 -0.11 -7.89 -9.71
N VAL A 28 -0.08 -8.04 -8.39
CA VAL A 28 0.04 -9.34 -7.70
C VAL A 28 -1.23 -9.75 -6.96
N GLY A 29 -2.20 -8.84 -6.79
CA GLY A 29 -3.48 -9.15 -6.17
C GLY A 29 -4.14 -7.95 -5.51
N VAL A 30 -5.14 -8.24 -4.66
CA VAL A 30 -5.86 -7.22 -3.88
C VAL A 30 -5.85 -7.51 -2.39
N ILE A 31 -5.91 -6.46 -1.56
CA ILE A 31 -6.03 -6.52 -0.11
C ILE A 31 -7.29 -5.78 0.39
N HIS A 32 -8.13 -6.51 1.13
CA HIS A 32 -9.36 -6.00 1.72
C HIS A 32 -9.11 -5.35 3.08
N ARG A 33 -10.11 -4.61 3.58
CA ARG A 33 -10.06 -4.00 4.90
C ARG A 33 -9.86 -5.08 5.97
N ASN A 34 -8.98 -4.82 6.95
CA ASN A 34 -8.62 -5.75 8.02
C ASN A 34 -7.99 -7.06 7.52
N GLN A 35 -7.47 -7.07 6.29
CA GLN A 35 -6.80 -8.24 5.76
C GLN A 35 -5.29 -8.08 5.89
N THR A 36 -4.63 -9.21 6.13
CA THR A 36 -3.20 -9.40 5.93
C THR A 36 -3.02 -10.41 4.81
N LYS A 37 -2.15 -10.12 3.85
CA LYS A 37 -1.77 -11.04 2.78
C LYS A 37 -0.26 -11.14 2.68
N GLU A 38 0.18 -12.31 2.29
CA GLU A 38 1.58 -12.59 1.97
C GLU A 38 1.71 -12.73 0.46
N PHE A 39 2.81 -12.20 -0.07
CA PHE A 39 3.18 -12.29 -1.47
C PHE A 39 4.59 -12.86 -1.54
N ASP A 40 4.74 -13.97 -2.28
CA ASP A 40 6.05 -14.54 -2.54
C ASP A 40 6.81 -13.62 -3.50
N VAL A 41 8.07 -13.32 -3.15
CA VAL A 41 8.99 -12.50 -3.94
C VAL A 41 10.36 -13.18 -4.01
N ASP A 42 11.23 -12.66 -4.86
CA ASP A 42 12.63 -13.08 -4.89
C ASP A 42 13.43 -12.31 -3.84
N PHE A 43 14.69 -12.70 -3.64
CA PHE A 43 15.61 -11.91 -2.81
C PHE A 43 16.08 -10.68 -3.59
N GLY A 44 16.34 -9.59 -2.87
CA GLY A 44 16.82 -8.32 -3.43
C GLY A 44 15.81 -7.19 -3.38
N GLU A 45 16.05 -6.17 -4.20
CA GLU A 45 15.29 -4.92 -4.16
C GLU A 45 13.95 -5.05 -4.88
N HIS A 46 12.87 -4.74 -4.15
CA HIS A 46 11.52 -4.71 -4.66
C HIS A 46 10.82 -3.38 -4.35
N THR A 47 10.06 -2.88 -5.32
CA THR A 47 9.25 -1.67 -5.15
C THR A 47 7.78 -2.03 -4.99
N ILE A 48 7.17 -1.59 -3.90
CA ILE A 48 5.77 -1.88 -3.56
C ILE A 48 4.93 -0.62 -3.68
N GLN A 49 3.76 -0.76 -4.31
CA GLN A 49 2.75 0.28 -4.39
C GLN A 49 1.36 -0.33 -4.22
N CYS A 50 0.45 0.41 -3.57
CA CYS A 50 -0.97 0.10 -3.55
C CYS A 50 -1.75 1.11 -4.37
N THR A 51 -2.78 0.66 -5.08
CA THR A 51 -3.62 1.52 -5.91
C THR A 51 -5.10 1.17 -5.78
N ILE A 52 -5.93 2.14 -6.12
CA ILE A 52 -7.34 1.96 -6.44
C ILE A 52 -7.63 2.70 -7.76
N ASP A 53 -8.85 2.57 -8.28
CA ASP A 53 -9.29 3.03 -9.60
C ASP A 53 -8.76 4.43 -10.01
N TRP A 54 -8.65 5.38 -9.09
CA TRP A 54 -8.23 6.77 -9.36
C TRP A 54 -7.06 7.26 -8.47
N GLU A 55 -6.45 6.40 -7.64
CA GLU A 55 -5.42 6.81 -6.66
C GLU A 55 -4.31 5.78 -6.51
N ARG A 56 -3.13 6.27 -6.12
CA ARG A 56 -1.96 5.45 -5.83
C ARG A 56 -1.35 5.85 -4.48
N SER A 57 -0.65 4.91 -3.84
CA SER A 57 0.21 5.18 -2.68
C SER A 57 1.58 5.68 -3.12
N ASN A 58 2.35 6.17 -2.15
CA ASN A 58 3.79 6.27 -2.31
C ASN A 58 4.39 4.90 -2.64
N HIS A 59 5.54 4.93 -3.31
CA HIS A 59 6.40 3.77 -3.48
C HIS A 59 7.17 3.53 -2.19
N ILE A 60 7.32 2.26 -1.81
CA ILE A 60 8.32 1.83 -0.83
C ILE A 60 9.22 0.83 -1.49
N THR A 61 10.52 1.10 -1.40
CA THR A 61 11.57 0.16 -1.75
C THR A 61 11.96 -0.64 -0.51
N VAL A 62 11.92 -1.96 -0.63
CA VAL A 62 12.42 -2.90 0.38
C VAL A 62 13.53 -3.72 -0.26
N ASP A 63 14.59 -3.94 0.49
CA ASP A 63 15.63 -4.89 0.11
C ASP A 63 15.40 -6.16 0.91
N ILE A 64 14.94 -7.20 0.23
CA ILE A 64 14.59 -8.49 0.82
C ILE A 64 15.88 -9.28 1.03
N GLN A 65 16.43 -9.18 2.23
CA GLN A 65 17.61 -9.94 2.66
C GLN A 65 17.24 -11.17 3.51
N ASP A 66 16.09 -11.12 4.18
CA ASP A 66 15.55 -12.18 5.06
C ASP A 66 14.25 -12.79 4.49
N ASP A 67 13.79 -13.88 5.10
CA ASP A 67 12.61 -14.63 4.65
C ASP A 67 11.27 -13.87 4.76
N LEU A 68 11.19 -12.80 5.57
CA LEU A 68 9.93 -12.10 5.83
C LEU A 68 10.12 -10.61 6.09
N GLU A 69 9.45 -9.78 5.30
CA GLU A 69 9.32 -8.33 5.50
C GLU A 69 7.86 -7.92 5.75
N GLU A 70 7.63 -7.06 6.76
CA GLU A 70 6.29 -6.63 7.15
C GLU A 70 5.99 -5.19 6.74
N LEU A 71 4.96 -5.02 5.91
CA LEU A 71 4.47 -3.74 5.43
C LEU A 71 3.04 -3.50 5.90
N GLU A 72 2.73 -2.23 6.13
CA GLU A 72 1.38 -1.76 6.45
C GLU A 72 0.94 -0.70 5.45
N VAL A 73 -0.28 -0.85 4.94
CA VAL A 73 -0.94 0.17 4.11
C VAL A 73 -2.13 0.76 4.86
N ILE A 74 -2.17 2.08 4.92
CA ILE A 74 -3.25 2.84 5.57
C ILE A 74 -3.80 3.84 4.55
N ALA A 75 -5.12 3.98 4.50
CA ALA A 75 -5.69 5.14 3.80
C ALA A 75 -5.60 6.37 4.69
N LYS A 76 -5.19 7.49 4.10
CA LYS A 76 -5.24 8.83 4.70
C LYS A 76 -6.63 9.13 5.25
N GLY A 77 -6.67 9.95 6.29
CA GLY A 77 -7.87 10.27 7.05
C GLY A 77 -8.91 11.03 6.23
N VAL A 78 -10.15 11.09 6.74
CA VAL A 78 -11.28 11.78 6.08
C VAL A 78 -10.99 13.28 5.90
N PHE A 79 -10.28 13.91 6.84
CA PHE A 79 -9.92 15.33 6.77
C PHE A 79 -8.90 15.62 5.66
N GLU A 80 -7.86 14.79 5.55
CA GLU A 80 -6.86 14.84 4.47
C GLU A 80 -7.53 14.57 3.11
N SER A 81 -8.52 13.68 3.09
CA SER A 81 -9.33 13.38 1.91
C SER A 81 -10.26 14.55 1.52
N ALA A 82 -10.84 15.25 2.50
CA ALA A 82 -11.75 16.37 2.32
C ALA A 82 -11.04 17.66 1.87
N ILE A 83 -9.87 17.96 2.43
CA ILE A 83 -8.99 19.06 1.97
C ILE A 83 -8.67 18.90 0.48
N ARG A 84 -8.62 17.67 -0.03
CA ARG A 84 -8.32 17.38 -1.43
C ARG A 84 -9.50 17.60 -2.40
N ALA A 85 -10.75 17.46 -1.96
CA ALA A 85 -11.91 17.83 -2.77
C ALA A 85 -11.85 19.32 -3.18
N ILE A 86 -11.09 20.12 -2.43
CA ILE A 86 -10.86 21.54 -2.66
C ILE A 86 -9.65 21.77 -3.60
N PHE A 87 -8.64 20.88 -3.63
CA PHE A 87 -7.41 21.03 -4.44
C PHE A 87 -6.96 19.73 -5.15
N PRO A 88 -7.56 19.36 -6.29
CA PRO A 88 -7.33 18.05 -6.93
C PRO A 88 -6.02 17.92 -7.76
N PHE A 89 -5.31 19.01 -8.06
CA PHE A 89 -4.20 19.05 -9.05
C PHE A 89 -2.77 19.19 -8.47
N ASP A 90 -2.55 18.93 -7.18
CA ASP A 90 -1.25 19.14 -6.51
C ASP A 90 -0.13 18.12 -6.81
N GLY A 91 -0.37 17.12 -7.67
CA GLY A 91 0.64 16.14 -8.10
C GLY A 91 1.19 15.17 -7.03
N ARG A 92 0.67 15.16 -5.80
CA ARG A 92 1.18 14.31 -4.69
C ARG A 92 0.41 13.00 -4.54
N ASP A 93 1.03 11.92 -4.06
CA ASP A 93 0.36 10.62 -3.85
C ASP A 93 -0.82 10.71 -2.87
N LYS A 94 -1.96 10.22 -3.36
CA LYS A 94 -3.20 10.96 -3.19
C LYS A 94 -3.93 10.63 -1.87
N TYR A 95 -4.04 9.36 -1.49
CA TYR A 95 -4.88 8.96 -0.34
C TYR A 95 -4.46 7.63 0.31
N LEU A 96 -3.53 6.89 -0.28
CA LEU A 96 -2.97 5.69 0.32
C LEU A 96 -1.56 6.03 0.79
N THR A 97 -1.24 5.66 2.01
CA THR A 97 0.12 5.72 2.54
C THR A 97 0.56 4.30 2.83
N LEU A 98 1.64 3.89 2.19
CA LEU A 98 2.33 2.67 2.50
C LEU A 98 3.46 3.01 3.49
N SER A 99 3.63 2.20 4.52
CA SER A 99 4.67 2.35 5.55
C SER A 99 5.24 0.98 5.91
N LYS A 100 6.55 0.91 6.19
CA LYS A 100 7.14 -0.28 6.82
C LYS A 100 6.60 -0.41 8.23
N LYS A 101 6.21 -1.61 8.64
CA LYS A 101 5.78 -1.84 10.00
C LYS A 101 7.03 -1.91 10.86
N SER A 102 7.30 -0.87 11.65
CA SER A 102 8.43 -0.92 12.58
C SER A 102 8.19 -2.05 13.58
N LYS A 103 9.21 -2.88 13.75
CA LYS A 103 9.25 -3.96 14.74
C LYS A 103 9.12 -3.40 16.16
#